data_AF-A0A4D5S5E4-F1
#
_entry.id   AF-A0A4D5S5E4-F1
#
_cell.length_a   1.000
_cell.length_b   1.000
_cell.length_c   1.000
_cell.angle_alpha   90.00
_cell.angle_beta   90.00
_cell.angle_gamma   90.00
#
_symmetry.space_group_name_H-M   'P 1'
#
loop_
_entity.id
_entity.type
_entity.pdbx_description
1 polymer ?
#
loop_
_entity_poly.entity_id
_entity_poly.type
_entity_poly.pdbx_seq_one_letter_code
_entity_poly.pdbx_strand_id
1 'polypeptide(L)'
;MKDLYENCQIKKEKEISCEEAQAIARIDQNGRVYCDCGPAKTYHNGKCELTGCLNYSKTCQDLCNDNILYKDDRCCEGWNASNCSRPPIASTFCPTGYVRLRGQCRDACTANVTSPICPEGCTPMTNDQMPFHCKCKSGFELAEDGLTCREKVVCNEEEKKKCHESEICTIIDTKAVCTCAEGLQRLNGVCTDKCTTKCDHKFAKCVIIDRYERCTCIYPLSKTSNGNQMCTLEFYSYILVFQTNDTEPYTSSFCDNKLPDITSALKVVFGRELLKVETVSCKNEFVLRLVFENKQHPAVLRRMSNCQYPQGDVCIFPPKLNVKATSLKAIKEENLCAGILQELFNVSDASSECTKEEDNYTIRCKEGFTAYGEVKSGRLTRWFCKESNAPETVSPEAGSRETTTLNNPEDPCISIPCFNNGLCKKGPKNTYMCECKQGFSGERCERNAGKKLEAQVVAVITFLIGMQLSLRWMFGLA
;
A
#
# COMPACT_ATOMS: atom_id res chain seq x y z
N MET A 1 -39.34 35.15 7.36
CA MET A 1 -38.57 35.09 6.09
C MET A 1 -38.33 36.52 5.55
N LYS A 2 -37.88 37.46 6.40
CA LYS A 2 -37.58 38.85 5.98
C LYS A 2 -36.38 39.52 6.69
N ASP A 3 -35.77 38.91 7.71
CA ASP A 3 -34.73 39.57 8.54
C ASP A 3 -33.33 38.93 8.48
N LEU A 4 -32.99 38.18 7.43
CA LEU A 4 -31.67 37.51 7.30
C LEU A 4 -30.80 38.05 6.14
N TYR A 5 -31.24 39.12 5.46
CA TYR A 5 -30.51 39.69 4.31
C TYR A 5 -29.87 41.07 4.57
N GLU A 6 -30.04 41.69 5.75
CA GLU A 6 -29.57 43.08 5.96
C GLU A 6 -28.16 43.25 6.53
N ASN A 7 -27.42 42.19 6.90
CA ASN A 7 -26.10 42.34 7.56
C ASN A 7 -24.97 41.44 7.03
N CYS A 8 -24.89 41.20 5.71
CA CYS A 8 -23.65 40.73 5.08
C CYS A 8 -22.80 41.92 4.64
N GLN A 9 -22.35 42.73 5.61
CA GLN A 9 -21.39 43.80 5.31
C GLN A 9 -19.99 43.18 5.24
N ILE A 10 -19.33 43.32 4.08
CA ILE A 10 -17.92 42.97 3.95
C ILE A 10 -17.15 43.87 4.93
N LYS A 11 -16.27 43.26 5.74
CA LYS A 11 -15.42 44.05 6.64
C LYS A 11 -14.58 45.02 5.82
N LYS A 12 -14.57 46.30 6.21
CA LYS A 12 -13.82 47.38 5.53
C LYS A 12 -12.34 47.06 5.32
N GLU A 13 -11.71 46.35 6.26
CA GLU A 13 -10.33 45.87 6.14
C GLU A 13 -10.12 44.93 4.93
N LYS A 14 -11.10 44.08 4.66
CA LYS A 14 -11.08 43.13 3.53
C LYS A 14 -11.36 43.82 2.20
N GLU A 15 -12.20 44.85 2.20
CA GLU A 15 -12.43 45.72 1.03
C GLU A 15 -11.14 46.43 0.63
N ILE A 16 -10.48 47.12 1.58
CA ILE A 16 -9.21 47.81 1.35
C ILE A 16 -8.14 46.84 0.80
N SER A 17 -8.04 45.63 1.39
CA SER A 17 -7.08 44.62 0.93
C SER A 17 -7.36 44.11 -0.50
N CYS A 18 -8.63 44.02 -0.93
CA CYS A 18 -8.95 43.68 -2.31
C CYS A 18 -8.67 44.87 -3.25
N GLU A 19 -8.99 46.11 -2.84
CA GLU A 19 -8.74 47.32 -3.62
C GLU A 19 -7.24 47.53 -3.89
N GLU A 20 -6.38 47.33 -2.89
CA GLU A 20 -4.91 47.38 -3.04
C GLU A 20 -4.40 46.38 -4.10
N ALA A 21 -5.12 45.27 -4.28
CA ALA A 21 -4.81 44.25 -5.28
C ALA A 21 -5.47 44.50 -6.65
N GLN A 22 -6.17 45.63 -6.83
CA GLN A 22 -7.02 45.93 -8.00
C GLN A 22 -8.16 44.92 -8.19
N ALA A 23 -8.70 44.40 -7.09
CA ALA A 23 -9.81 43.46 -7.05
C ALA A 23 -11.05 44.09 -6.38
N ILE A 24 -12.22 43.51 -6.65
CA ILE A 24 -13.48 43.89 -6.01
C ILE A 24 -13.82 42.83 -4.96
N ALA A 25 -14.04 43.23 -3.70
CA ALA A 25 -14.47 42.29 -2.67
C ALA A 25 -15.90 41.81 -2.94
N ARG A 26 -16.15 40.50 -2.89
CA ARG A 26 -17.45 39.87 -3.08
C ARG A 26 -17.71 38.79 -2.04
N ILE A 27 -18.98 38.43 -1.85
CA ILE A 27 -19.41 37.35 -0.96
C ILE A 27 -19.90 36.19 -1.81
N ASP A 28 -19.42 34.97 -1.54
CA ASP A 28 -19.89 33.75 -2.19
C ASP A 28 -21.24 33.27 -1.61
N GLN A 29 -21.82 32.21 -2.20
CA GLN A 29 -23.11 31.65 -1.77
C GLN A 29 -23.10 31.12 -0.32
N ASN A 30 -21.91 30.89 0.25
CA ASN A 30 -21.70 30.39 1.60
C ASN A 30 -21.34 31.51 2.60
N GLY A 31 -21.41 32.77 2.19
CA GLY A 31 -21.08 33.92 3.04
C GLY A 31 -19.59 34.21 3.19
N ARG A 32 -18.70 33.56 2.41
CA ARG A 32 -17.25 33.81 2.47
C ARG A 32 -16.88 35.00 1.58
N VAL A 33 -16.08 35.91 2.12
CA VAL A 33 -15.56 37.07 1.39
C VAL A 33 -14.33 36.68 0.57
N TYR A 34 -14.36 36.94 -0.75
CA TYR A 34 -13.23 36.75 -1.67
C TYR A 34 -12.96 38.02 -2.50
N CYS A 35 -11.75 38.11 -3.07
CA CYS A 35 -11.38 39.21 -3.97
C CYS A 35 -11.57 38.77 -5.43
N ASP A 36 -12.50 39.41 -6.14
CA ASP A 36 -12.76 39.19 -7.56
C ASP A 36 -11.83 40.05 -8.41
N CYS A 37 -10.90 39.40 -9.10
CA CYS A 37 -9.91 40.04 -9.97
C CYS A 37 -10.41 40.32 -11.39
N GLY A 38 -11.67 40.00 -11.69
CA GLY A 38 -12.20 40.05 -13.04
C GLY A 38 -11.69 38.90 -13.93
N PRO A 39 -11.97 38.95 -15.24
CA PRO A 39 -11.72 37.82 -16.13
C PRO A 39 -10.23 37.63 -16.39
N ALA A 40 -9.81 36.35 -16.49
CA ALA A 40 -8.45 35.89 -16.74
C ALA A 40 -7.40 36.21 -15.66
N LYS A 41 -7.84 36.61 -14.46
CA LYS A 41 -6.98 36.82 -13.30
C LYS A 41 -7.49 36.05 -12.09
N THR A 42 -6.57 35.59 -11.26
CA THR A 42 -6.88 34.96 -9.97
C THR A 42 -6.18 35.73 -8.85
N TYR A 43 -6.87 35.91 -7.73
CA TYR A 43 -6.28 36.53 -6.54
C TYR A 43 -5.33 35.54 -5.87
N HIS A 44 -4.05 35.87 -5.83
CA HIS A 44 -2.99 35.04 -5.25
C HIS A 44 -1.93 35.94 -4.59
N ASN A 45 -1.50 35.58 -3.38
CA ASN A 45 -0.49 36.33 -2.59
C ASN A 45 -0.70 37.85 -2.52
N GLY A 46 -1.96 38.28 -2.35
CA GLY A 46 -2.29 39.70 -2.21
C GLY A 46 -2.33 40.48 -3.52
N LYS A 47 -2.26 39.83 -4.68
CA LYS A 47 -2.32 40.47 -6.00
C LYS A 47 -3.20 39.69 -6.96
N CYS A 48 -3.73 40.38 -7.97
CA CYS A 48 -4.41 39.74 -9.09
C CYS A 48 -3.39 39.33 -10.16
N GLU A 49 -3.14 38.02 -10.25
CA GLU A 49 -2.21 37.45 -11.22
C GLU A 49 -2.95 36.90 -12.43
N LEU A 50 -2.37 37.01 -13.61
CA LEU A 50 -2.95 36.47 -14.84
C LEU A 50 -2.98 34.93 -14.77
N THR A 51 -4.08 34.34 -15.21
CA THR A 51 -4.29 32.87 -15.19
C THR A 51 -4.95 32.33 -16.45
N GLY A 52 -5.31 33.19 -17.42
CA GLY A 52 -5.97 32.78 -18.66
C GLY A 52 -5.23 31.66 -19.40
N CYS A 53 -3.91 31.79 -19.57
CA CYS A 53 -3.08 30.78 -20.22
C CYS A 53 -2.79 29.56 -19.35
N LEU A 54 -2.99 29.64 -18.03
CA LEU A 54 -2.80 28.52 -17.12
C LEU A 54 -4.04 27.63 -17.03
N ASN A 55 -5.21 28.19 -17.38
CA ASN A 55 -6.47 27.49 -17.34
C ASN A 55 -6.72 26.71 -18.64
N TYR A 56 -6.29 25.45 -18.68
CA TYR A 56 -6.49 24.57 -19.83
C TYR A 56 -7.94 24.08 -20.02
N SER A 57 -8.87 24.39 -19.09
CA SER A 57 -10.30 24.15 -19.34
C SER A 57 -10.89 25.08 -20.41
N LYS A 58 -10.15 26.14 -20.77
CA LYS A 58 -10.47 27.09 -21.83
C LYS A 58 -9.51 26.90 -22.99
N THR A 59 -9.98 27.00 -24.23
CA THR A 59 -9.11 27.02 -25.42
C THR A 59 -8.66 28.44 -25.75
N CYS A 60 -7.65 28.60 -26.61
CA CYS A 60 -7.28 29.91 -27.16
C CYS A 60 -8.44 30.61 -27.87
N GLN A 61 -9.36 29.84 -28.47
CA GLN A 61 -10.56 30.39 -29.08
C GLN A 61 -11.51 30.95 -28.02
N ASP A 62 -11.68 30.25 -26.89
CA ASP A 62 -12.52 30.73 -25.78
C ASP A 62 -11.92 31.99 -25.16
N LEU A 63 -10.60 32.02 -24.94
CA LEU A 63 -9.91 33.23 -24.46
C LEU A 63 -10.10 34.42 -25.41
N CYS A 64 -10.18 34.17 -26.71
CA CYS A 64 -10.45 35.21 -27.70
C CYS A 64 -11.90 35.69 -27.66
N ASN A 65 -12.86 34.76 -27.66
CA ASN A 65 -14.29 35.08 -27.59
C ASN A 65 -14.64 35.85 -26.32
N ASP A 66 -13.95 35.54 -25.21
CA ASP A 66 -14.10 36.21 -23.92
C ASP A 66 -13.33 37.57 -23.84
N ASN A 67 -12.72 38.03 -24.94
CA ASN A 67 -11.90 39.25 -25.03
C ASN A 67 -10.74 39.31 -24.00
N ILE A 68 -10.10 38.16 -23.75
CA ILE A 68 -9.01 38.01 -22.78
C ILE A 68 -7.72 37.42 -23.36
N LEU A 69 -7.70 37.05 -24.65
CA LEU A 69 -6.58 36.40 -25.33
C LEU A 69 -5.20 37.06 -25.13
N TYR A 70 -5.12 38.40 -25.18
CA TYR A 70 -3.86 39.12 -25.00
C TYR A 70 -3.66 39.70 -23.60
N LYS A 71 -4.56 39.38 -22.66
CA LYS A 71 -4.32 39.76 -21.27
C LYS A 71 -3.21 38.92 -20.65
N ASP A 72 -2.99 37.71 -21.18
CA ASP A 72 -1.97 36.74 -20.74
C ASP A 72 -1.14 36.31 -21.96
N ASP A 73 0.15 36.67 -21.99
CA ASP A 73 1.03 36.51 -23.15
C ASP A 73 1.79 35.19 -23.19
N ARG A 74 1.52 34.28 -22.24
CA ARG A 74 2.27 33.03 -22.08
C ARG A 74 1.89 31.92 -23.07
N CYS A 75 0.77 32.08 -23.78
CA CYS A 75 0.19 31.09 -24.69
C CYS A 75 -0.53 31.78 -25.86
N CYS A 76 -1.06 30.98 -26.79
CA CYS A 76 -1.88 31.45 -27.92
C CYS A 76 -1.18 32.48 -28.84
N GLU A 77 0.14 32.39 -28.96
CA GLU A 77 0.94 33.31 -29.76
C GLU A 77 0.48 33.32 -31.23
N GLY A 78 0.34 34.51 -31.80
CA GLY A 78 -0.05 34.68 -33.22
C GLY A 78 -1.53 34.42 -33.54
N TRP A 79 -2.38 34.11 -32.55
CA TRP A 79 -3.83 34.16 -32.73
C TRP A 79 -4.27 35.59 -33.06
N ASN A 80 -5.30 35.76 -33.88
CA ASN A 80 -5.87 37.07 -34.18
C ASN A 80 -7.03 37.39 -33.22
N ALA A 81 -6.86 38.36 -32.31
CA ALA A 81 -7.91 38.69 -31.35
C ALA A 81 -9.13 39.42 -31.94
N SER A 82 -9.04 39.98 -33.15
CA SER A 82 -10.17 40.71 -33.76
C SER A 82 -11.21 39.78 -34.38
N ASN A 83 -10.80 38.59 -34.82
CA ASN A 83 -11.67 37.63 -35.50
C ASN A 83 -11.51 36.19 -34.99
N CYS A 84 -10.78 36.00 -33.89
CA CYS A 84 -10.50 34.71 -33.24
C CYS A 84 -10.02 33.61 -34.19
N SER A 85 -9.25 34.00 -35.21
CA SER A 85 -8.66 33.05 -36.16
C SER A 85 -7.36 32.46 -35.62
N ARG A 86 -7.20 31.14 -35.77
CA ARG A 86 -5.98 30.42 -35.39
C ARG A 86 -4.78 30.77 -36.28
N PRO A 87 -3.54 30.62 -35.79
CA PRO A 87 -2.34 30.77 -36.60
C PRO A 87 -2.30 29.78 -37.77
N PRO A 88 -1.60 30.10 -38.87
CA PRO A 88 -1.52 29.23 -40.05
C PRO A 88 -0.89 27.86 -39.79
N ILE A 89 -0.09 27.73 -38.72
CA ILE A 89 0.66 26.51 -38.38
C ILE A 89 0.45 26.20 -36.89
N ALA A 90 0.06 24.96 -36.56
CA ALA A 90 -0.28 24.58 -35.18
C ALA A 90 0.90 24.61 -34.19
N SER A 91 2.15 24.44 -34.67
CA SER A 91 3.35 24.42 -33.82
C SER A 91 3.86 25.82 -33.42
N THR A 92 3.28 26.90 -33.96
CA THR A 92 3.75 28.26 -33.70
C THR A 92 3.22 28.86 -32.41
N PHE A 93 2.28 28.20 -31.73
CA PHE A 93 1.69 28.68 -30.48
C PHE A 93 1.67 27.56 -29.43
N CYS A 94 1.68 27.94 -28.15
CA CYS A 94 1.40 27.03 -27.05
C CYS A 94 -0.09 27.05 -26.72
N PRO A 95 -0.76 25.89 -26.61
CA PRO A 95 -2.13 25.85 -26.12
C PRO A 95 -2.19 26.27 -24.64
N THR A 96 -3.39 26.56 -24.16
CA THR A 96 -3.64 26.80 -22.73
C THR A 96 -3.18 25.61 -21.89
N GLY A 97 -2.67 25.89 -20.70
CA GLY A 97 -1.97 24.92 -19.84
C GLY A 97 -0.51 24.67 -20.20
N TYR A 98 -0.03 25.22 -21.32
CA TYR A 98 1.39 25.21 -21.71
C TYR A 98 1.90 26.65 -21.84
N VAL A 99 3.20 26.82 -21.55
CA VAL A 99 3.88 28.09 -21.65
C VAL A 99 5.13 27.97 -22.50
N ARG A 100 5.45 29.03 -23.26
CA ARG A 100 6.66 29.06 -24.08
C ARG A 100 7.90 29.26 -23.21
N LEU A 101 8.78 28.27 -23.19
CA LEU A 101 10.09 28.37 -22.53
C LEU A 101 11.18 27.89 -23.48
N ARG A 102 12.16 28.77 -23.76
CA ARG A 102 13.29 28.49 -24.67
C ARG A 102 12.87 27.99 -26.06
N GLY A 103 11.79 28.55 -26.61
CA GLY A 103 11.29 28.22 -27.95
C GLY A 103 10.38 26.98 -28.01
N GLN A 104 10.25 26.22 -26.92
CA GLN A 104 9.40 25.03 -26.84
C GLN A 104 8.21 25.25 -25.90
N CYS A 105 7.10 24.58 -26.16
CA CYS A 105 5.96 24.56 -25.24
C CYS A 105 6.22 23.55 -24.14
N ARG A 106 6.17 24.01 -22.90
CA ARG A 106 6.28 23.17 -21.71
C ARG A 106 5.01 23.31 -20.90
N ASP A 107 4.53 22.24 -20.29
CA ASP A 107 3.36 22.33 -19.42
C ASP A 107 3.63 23.31 -18.28
N ALA A 108 2.60 24.06 -17.89
CA ALA A 108 2.72 25.13 -16.91
C ALA A 108 3.17 24.62 -15.53
N CYS A 109 2.87 23.37 -15.19
CA CYS A 109 3.23 22.77 -13.92
C CYS A 109 4.74 22.51 -13.83
N THR A 110 5.33 21.87 -14.86
CA THR A 110 6.77 21.64 -14.95
C THR A 110 7.53 22.96 -15.17
N ALA A 111 6.89 23.96 -15.77
CA ALA A 111 7.39 25.33 -15.85
C ALA A 111 7.35 26.09 -14.51
N ASN A 112 6.68 25.54 -13.48
CA ASN A 112 6.53 26.12 -12.14
C ASN A 112 5.85 27.50 -12.12
N VAL A 113 4.84 27.69 -12.98
CA VAL A 113 4.06 28.95 -13.08
C VAL A 113 2.59 28.78 -12.70
N THR A 114 2.19 27.61 -12.20
CA THR A 114 0.79 27.29 -11.88
C THR A 114 0.32 27.77 -10.52
N SER A 115 1.18 28.30 -9.64
CA SER A 115 0.79 28.69 -8.27
C SER A 115 -0.48 29.55 -8.19
N PRO A 116 -0.74 30.50 -9.11
CA PRO A 116 -1.95 31.33 -9.06
C PRO A 116 -3.26 30.57 -9.30
N ILE A 117 -3.21 29.41 -9.97
CA ILE A 117 -4.39 28.55 -10.24
C ILE A 117 -4.35 27.25 -9.40
N CYS A 118 -3.17 26.78 -9.02
CA CYS A 118 -2.93 25.62 -8.16
C CYS A 118 -2.10 26.02 -6.92
N PRO A 119 -2.70 26.66 -5.91
CA PRO A 119 -1.96 27.17 -4.74
C PRO A 119 -1.31 26.04 -3.90
N GLU A 120 -1.90 24.84 -3.88
CA GLU A 120 -1.37 23.67 -3.18
C GLU A 120 -0.35 22.86 -4.02
N GLY A 121 0.04 23.40 -5.17
CA GLY A 121 0.93 22.78 -6.14
C GLY A 121 0.19 21.92 -7.17
N CYS A 122 0.96 21.32 -8.07
CA CYS A 122 0.43 20.57 -9.21
C CYS A 122 1.21 19.26 -9.44
N THR A 123 0.67 18.41 -10.30
CA THR A 123 1.32 17.17 -10.77
C THR A 123 1.24 17.14 -12.30
N PRO A 124 2.38 17.06 -13.03
CA PRO A 124 2.37 16.98 -14.48
C PRO A 124 1.84 15.63 -14.96
N MET A 125 1.15 15.64 -16.10
CA MET A 125 0.52 14.48 -16.70
C MET A 125 1.16 14.15 -18.06
N THR A 126 1.01 12.92 -18.52
CA THR A 126 1.47 12.48 -19.85
C THR A 126 0.37 12.60 -20.92
N ASN A 127 -0.78 13.19 -20.59
CA ASN A 127 -1.93 13.35 -21.48
C ASN A 127 -2.04 14.82 -21.93
N ASP A 128 -2.04 15.05 -23.25
CA ASP A 128 -2.10 16.40 -23.82
C ASP A 128 -3.45 17.12 -23.61
N GLN A 129 -4.52 16.40 -23.24
CA GLN A 129 -5.81 17.02 -22.90
C GLN A 129 -5.83 17.67 -21.51
N MET A 130 -5.01 17.17 -20.58
CA MET A 130 -4.93 17.65 -19.21
C MET A 130 -3.45 17.70 -18.83
N PRO A 131 -2.74 18.80 -19.17
CA PRO A 131 -1.29 18.87 -19.05
C PRO A 131 -0.78 18.68 -17.62
N PHE A 132 -1.61 19.03 -16.62
CA PHE A 132 -1.31 18.85 -15.21
C PHE A 132 -2.58 18.82 -14.38
N HIS A 133 -2.54 18.25 -13.18
CA HIS A 133 -3.61 18.35 -12.19
C HIS A 133 -3.19 19.26 -11.04
N CYS A 134 -4.10 20.09 -10.53
CA CYS A 134 -3.88 20.75 -9.25
C CYS A 134 -3.93 19.74 -8.10
N LYS A 135 -3.19 20.02 -7.03
CA LYS A 135 -3.31 19.33 -5.75
C LYS A 135 -4.36 20.05 -4.91
N CYS A 136 -5.06 19.30 -4.06
CA CYS A 136 -6.06 19.84 -3.15
C CYS A 136 -5.61 19.71 -1.70
N LYS A 137 -6.00 20.71 -0.89
CA LYS A 137 -5.84 20.69 0.55
C LYS A 137 -6.67 19.55 1.17
N SER A 138 -6.27 19.10 2.36
CA SER A 138 -7.06 18.14 3.14
C SER A 138 -8.52 18.61 3.31
N GLY A 139 -9.46 17.69 3.14
CA GLY A 139 -10.90 17.97 3.11
C GLY A 139 -11.46 18.36 1.74
N PHE A 140 -10.63 18.47 0.71
CA PHE A 140 -11.05 18.78 -0.66
C PHE A 140 -10.61 17.68 -1.63
N GLU A 141 -11.34 17.51 -2.72
CA GLU A 141 -11.03 16.62 -3.84
C GLU A 141 -10.96 17.40 -5.15
N LEU A 142 -10.19 16.88 -6.10
CA LEU A 142 -10.04 17.48 -7.41
C LEU A 142 -11.29 17.23 -8.25
N ALA A 143 -11.83 18.29 -8.85
CA ALA A 143 -12.94 18.20 -9.78
C ALA A 143 -12.48 17.60 -11.12
N GLU A 144 -13.46 17.22 -11.95
CA GLU A 144 -13.20 16.59 -13.25
C GLU A 144 -12.45 17.50 -14.23
N ASP A 145 -12.49 18.81 -14.02
CA ASP A 145 -11.74 19.79 -14.82
C ASP A 145 -10.22 19.74 -14.56
N GLY A 146 -9.78 18.98 -13.54
CA GLY A 146 -8.37 18.83 -13.16
C GLY A 146 -7.73 20.07 -12.51
N LEU A 147 -8.50 21.14 -12.31
CA LEU A 147 -8.03 22.44 -11.80
C LEU A 147 -8.72 22.85 -10.50
N THR A 148 -10.01 22.58 -10.37
CA THR A 148 -10.82 23.07 -9.25
C THR A 148 -10.84 22.07 -8.10
N CYS A 149 -10.59 22.55 -6.88
CA CYS A 149 -10.78 21.74 -5.67
C CYS A 149 -12.16 21.99 -5.08
N ARG A 150 -12.96 20.93 -4.96
CA ARG A 150 -14.28 20.97 -4.30
C ARG A 150 -14.21 20.35 -2.92
N GLU A 151 -15.01 20.84 -1.98
CA GLU A 151 -15.10 20.22 -0.65
C GLU A 151 -15.51 18.75 -0.83
N LYS A 152 -14.80 17.84 -0.15
CA LYS A 152 -15.16 16.43 -0.16
C LYS A 152 -16.57 16.32 0.41
N VAL A 153 -17.51 15.86 -0.40
CA VAL A 153 -18.83 15.52 0.10
C VAL A 153 -18.67 14.27 0.95
N VAL A 154 -18.73 14.46 2.26
CA VAL A 154 -18.71 13.38 3.24
C VAL A 154 -20.14 13.06 3.65
N CYS A 155 -20.40 11.79 3.98
CA CYS A 155 -21.71 11.43 4.50
C CYS A 155 -22.04 12.24 5.76
N ASN A 156 -23.29 12.69 5.85
CA ASN A 156 -23.79 13.30 7.08
C ASN A 156 -23.99 12.22 8.18
N GLU A 157 -24.23 12.66 9.42
CA GLU A 157 -24.35 11.74 10.57
C GLU A 157 -25.54 10.79 10.46
N GLU A 158 -26.62 11.17 9.76
CA GLU A 158 -27.76 10.27 9.54
C GLU A 158 -27.44 9.20 8.49
N GLU A 159 -26.71 9.55 7.44
CA GLU A 159 -26.24 8.63 6.41
C GLU A 159 -25.23 7.64 6.96
N LYS A 160 -24.30 8.08 7.82
CA LYS A 160 -23.37 7.20 8.51
C LYS A 160 -24.10 6.16 9.37
N LYS A 161 -25.15 6.56 10.08
CA LYS A 161 -25.98 5.66 10.92
C LYS A 161 -26.74 4.60 10.12
N LYS A 162 -26.95 4.79 8.81
CA LYS A 162 -27.59 3.78 7.94
C LYS A 162 -26.65 2.64 7.58
N CYS A 163 -25.34 2.84 7.72
CA CYS A 163 -24.35 1.82 7.45
C CYS A 163 -24.20 0.87 8.63
N HIS A 164 -23.85 -0.39 8.34
CA HIS A 164 -23.48 -1.33 9.38
C HIS A 164 -22.23 -0.82 10.14
N GLU A 165 -22.05 -1.20 11.40
CA GLU A 165 -20.89 -0.78 12.20
C GLU A 165 -19.52 -1.16 11.58
N SER A 166 -19.51 -2.20 10.74
CA SER A 166 -18.32 -2.65 10.01
C SER A 166 -18.10 -1.92 8.68
N GLU A 167 -19.01 -1.03 8.29
CA GLU A 167 -19.03 -0.35 7.00
C GLU A 167 -18.64 1.12 7.14
N ILE A 168 -18.04 1.64 6.07
CA ILE A 168 -17.76 3.06 5.93
C ILE A 168 -18.78 3.68 4.98
N CYS A 169 -19.25 4.87 5.32
CA CYS A 169 -20.13 5.62 4.43
C CYS A 169 -19.28 6.43 3.44
N THR A 170 -19.51 6.20 2.15
CA THR A 170 -18.80 6.84 1.04
C THR A 170 -19.81 7.44 0.06
N ILE A 171 -19.52 8.61 -0.49
CA ILE A 171 -20.36 9.19 -1.55
C ILE A 171 -19.88 8.67 -2.91
N ILE A 172 -20.77 7.97 -3.63
CA ILE A 172 -20.54 7.50 -5.00
C ILE A 172 -21.66 8.08 -5.87
N ASP A 173 -21.30 8.80 -6.93
CA ASP A 173 -22.26 9.46 -7.83
C ASP A 173 -23.30 10.29 -7.09
N THR A 174 -22.87 11.12 -6.12
CA THR A 174 -23.72 11.96 -5.26
C THR A 174 -24.66 11.21 -4.30
N LYS A 175 -24.54 9.89 -4.17
CA LYS A 175 -25.33 9.08 -3.24
C LYS A 175 -24.46 8.53 -2.12
N ALA A 176 -24.98 8.57 -0.90
CA ALA A 176 -24.38 7.87 0.23
C ALA A 176 -24.52 6.36 0.05
N VAL A 177 -23.39 5.67 -0.09
CA VAL A 177 -23.27 4.23 -0.25
C VAL A 177 -22.40 3.67 0.88
N CYS A 178 -22.92 2.70 1.61
CA CYS A 178 -22.18 1.96 2.61
C CYS A 178 -21.28 0.92 1.93
N THR A 179 -19.98 1.05 2.11
CA THR A 179 -18.96 0.19 1.52
C THR A 179 -18.05 -0.37 2.60
N CYS A 180 -17.40 -1.50 2.30
CA CYS A 180 -16.35 -2.02 3.18
C CYS A 180 -15.07 -1.21 2.99
N ALA A 181 -14.33 -1.03 4.08
CA ALA A 181 -12.99 -0.44 4.02
C ALA A 181 -12.06 -1.26 3.11
N GLU A 182 -10.97 -0.65 2.66
CA GLU A 182 -9.96 -1.32 1.84
C GLU A 182 -9.43 -2.56 2.57
N GLY A 183 -9.25 -3.66 1.82
CA GLY A 183 -8.84 -4.95 2.40
C GLY A 183 -9.97 -5.80 2.99
N LEU A 184 -11.22 -5.32 2.96
CA LEU A 184 -12.39 -6.05 3.44
C LEU A 184 -13.40 -6.32 2.31
N GLN A 185 -14.17 -7.40 2.45
CA GLN A 185 -15.26 -7.76 1.55
C GLN A 185 -16.57 -7.90 2.32
N ARG A 186 -17.70 -7.68 1.63
CA ARG A 186 -19.02 -7.87 2.23
C ARG A 186 -19.41 -9.34 2.14
N LEU A 187 -19.46 -10.02 3.28
CA LEU A 187 -19.93 -11.40 3.39
C LEU A 187 -21.14 -11.44 4.32
N ASN A 188 -22.29 -11.91 3.82
CA ASN A 188 -23.55 -11.95 4.57
C ASN A 188 -23.96 -10.59 5.18
N GLY A 189 -23.68 -9.48 4.48
CA GLY A 189 -24.02 -8.13 4.96
C GLY A 189 -23.06 -7.54 5.98
N VAL A 190 -21.96 -8.21 6.31
CA VAL A 190 -20.93 -7.73 7.24
C VAL A 190 -19.58 -7.65 6.52
N CYS A 191 -18.80 -6.61 6.78
CA CYS A 191 -17.45 -6.50 6.23
C CYS A 191 -16.49 -7.38 7.01
N THR A 192 -15.76 -8.24 6.29
CA THR A 192 -14.81 -9.17 6.87
C THR A 192 -13.54 -9.26 6.04
N ASP A 193 -12.44 -9.57 6.71
CA ASP A 193 -11.14 -9.94 6.15
C ASP A 193 -11.06 -11.45 5.83
N LYS A 194 -12.08 -12.23 6.19
CA LYS A 194 -12.13 -13.67 5.96
C LYS A 194 -12.34 -13.95 4.48
N CYS A 195 -11.50 -14.83 3.95
CA CYS A 195 -11.66 -15.38 2.62
C CYS A 195 -12.52 -16.65 2.60
N THR A 196 -13.24 -16.82 1.50
CA THR A 196 -13.98 -18.02 1.13
C THR A 196 -13.14 -18.95 0.24
N THR A 197 -12.26 -18.38 -0.57
CA THR A 197 -11.33 -19.07 -1.46
C THR A 197 -10.18 -19.68 -0.67
N LYS A 198 -9.90 -20.95 -0.97
CA LYS A 198 -8.69 -21.63 -0.52
C LYS A 198 -7.62 -21.48 -1.59
N CYS A 199 -6.41 -21.08 -1.19
CA CYS A 199 -5.30 -20.98 -2.11
C CYS A 199 -4.65 -22.33 -2.36
N ASP A 200 -4.35 -22.62 -3.63
CA ASP A 200 -3.74 -23.89 -4.04
C ASP A 200 -2.27 -24.00 -3.62
N HIS A 201 -1.59 -22.93 -3.21
CA HIS A 201 -0.20 -22.99 -2.78
C HIS A 201 -0.10 -22.90 -1.25
N LYS A 202 0.68 -23.79 -0.62
CA LYS A 202 0.83 -23.86 0.86
C LYS A 202 1.35 -22.55 1.46
N PHE A 203 2.22 -21.86 0.74
CA PHE A 203 2.77 -20.58 1.15
C PHE A 203 2.07 -19.39 0.50
N ALA A 204 0.83 -19.58 0.04
CA ALA A 204 -0.04 -18.49 -0.37
C ALA A 204 -1.18 -18.32 0.64
N LYS A 205 -1.48 -17.08 0.97
CA LYS A 205 -2.65 -16.68 1.74
C LYS A 205 -3.62 -15.94 0.84
N CYS A 206 -4.90 -16.08 1.13
CA CYS A 206 -5.90 -15.23 0.53
C CYS A 206 -5.90 -13.87 1.23
N VAL A 207 -6.00 -12.82 0.44
CA VAL A 207 -6.20 -11.44 0.87
C VAL A 207 -7.26 -10.80 -0.02
N ILE A 208 -7.94 -9.78 0.47
CA ILE A 208 -8.92 -9.04 -0.33
C ILE A 208 -8.24 -7.80 -0.90
N ILE A 209 -8.20 -7.68 -2.21
CA ILE A 209 -7.64 -6.53 -2.94
C ILE A 209 -8.69 -6.05 -3.93
N ASP A 210 -9.00 -4.77 -3.91
CA ASP A 210 -10.05 -4.16 -4.75
C ASP A 210 -11.44 -4.82 -4.57
N ARG A 211 -11.75 -5.29 -3.35
CA ARG A 211 -12.96 -6.08 -3.02
C ARG A 211 -13.02 -7.49 -3.61
N TYR A 212 -11.92 -7.97 -4.21
CA TYR A 212 -11.82 -9.34 -4.72
C TYR A 212 -10.84 -10.16 -3.90
N GLU A 213 -11.18 -11.41 -3.65
CA GLU A 213 -10.25 -12.37 -3.06
C GLU A 213 -9.13 -12.70 -4.05
N ARG A 214 -7.87 -12.52 -3.60
CA ARG A 214 -6.67 -12.87 -4.36
C ARG A 214 -5.73 -13.70 -3.51
N CYS A 215 -5.20 -14.77 -4.09
CA CYS A 215 -4.11 -15.54 -3.49
C CYS A 215 -2.78 -14.82 -3.69
N THR A 216 -2.11 -14.48 -2.59
CA THR A 216 -0.80 -13.82 -2.56
C THR A 216 0.17 -14.66 -1.75
N CYS A 217 1.46 -14.60 -2.09
CA CYS A 217 2.47 -15.31 -1.32
C CYS A 217 2.61 -14.73 0.09
N ILE A 218 2.79 -15.60 1.08
CA ILE A 218 3.06 -15.21 2.45
C ILE A 218 4.47 -14.62 2.49
N TYR A 219 4.59 -13.45 3.11
CA TYR A 219 5.89 -12.81 3.35
C TYR A 219 6.86 -13.79 4.02
N PRO A 220 8.13 -13.91 3.57
CA PRO A 220 8.85 -13.07 2.61
C PRO A 220 8.83 -13.57 1.16
N LEU A 221 7.98 -14.54 0.85
CA LEU A 221 7.92 -15.13 -0.48
C LEU A 221 7.09 -14.26 -1.42
N SER A 222 7.39 -14.35 -2.71
CA SER A 222 6.74 -13.60 -3.78
C SER A 222 6.46 -14.48 -5.00
N LYS A 223 5.48 -14.09 -5.82
CA LYS A 223 5.18 -14.83 -7.06
C LYS A 223 6.27 -14.60 -8.10
N THR A 224 6.69 -15.65 -8.78
CA THR A 224 7.56 -15.54 -9.96
C THR A 224 6.78 -15.03 -11.17
N SER A 225 7.45 -14.31 -12.08
CA SER A 225 6.86 -13.75 -13.30
C SER A 225 6.46 -14.80 -14.34
N ASN A 226 6.86 -16.07 -14.17
CA ASN A 226 6.85 -17.11 -15.20
C ASN A 226 5.59 -18.02 -15.20
N GLY A 227 4.40 -17.47 -14.92
CA GLY A 227 3.11 -18.14 -15.17
C GLY A 227 2.73 -19.31 -14.25
N ASN A 228 3.69 -20.06 -13.72
CA ASN A 228 3.47 -21.05 -12.66
C ASN A 228 3.44 -20.33 -11.31
N GLN A 229 2.31 -20.41 -10.59
CA GLN A 229 2.06 -19.76 -9.29
C GLN A 229 2.98 -20.29 -8.16
N MET A 230 4.29 -20.11 -8.28
CA MET A 230 5.27 -20.51 -7.26
C MET A 230 5.65 -19.32 -6.40
N CYS A 231 5.67 -19.53 -5.08
CA CYS A 231 6.11 -18.54 -4.10
C CYS A 231 7.59 -18.75 -3.77
N THR A 232 8.45 -17.84 -4.24
CA THR A 232 9.90 -17.92 -4.09
C THR A 232 10.49 -16.71 -3.35
N LEU A 233 11.68 -16.90 -2.77
CA LEU A 233 12.39 -15.85 -2.05
C LEU A 233 13.32 -15.09 -3.00
N GLU A 234 12.77 -14.09 -3.70
CA GLU A 234 13.54 -13.28 -4.66
C GLU A 234 14.00 -11.94 -4.05
N PHE A 235 13.13 -11.30 -3.28
CA PHE A 235 13.34 -9.92 -2.85
C PHE A 235 14.20 -9.78 -1.60
N TYR A 236 14.85 -8.63 -1.47
CA TYR A 236 15.64 -8.23 -0.31
C TYR A 236 14.84 -7.28 0.56
N SER A 237 14.82 -7.52 1.88
CA SER A 237 14.13 -6.67 2.84
C SER A 237 15.10 -6.00 3.80
N TYR A 238 14.84 -4.73 4.10
CA TYR A 238 15.63 -3.93 5.02
C TYR A 238 14.71 -3.24 6.03
N ILE A 239 15.17 -3.13 7.28
CA ILE A 239 14.44 -2.45 8.34
C ILE A 239 14.97 -1.03 8.50
N LEU A 240 14.06 -0.07 8.35
CA LEU A 240 14.27 1.35 8.61
C LEU A 240 13.48 1.74 9.86
N VAL A 241 14.14 2.44 10.78
CA VAL A 241 13.52 2.89 12.03
C VAL A 241 13.81 4.37 12.26
N PHE A 242 12.77 5.15 12.56
CA PHE A 242 12.88 6.57 12.85
C PHE A 242 11.64 7.13 13.57
N GLN A 243 11.79 8.31 14.16
CA GLN A 243 10.69 9.13 14.68
C GLN A 243 10.45 10.33 13.77
N THR A 244 9.19 10.62 13.47
CA THR A 244 8.85 11.89 12.82
C THR A 244 9.01 13.07 13.77
N ASN A 245 9.14 14.28 13.20
CA ASN A 245 9.13 15.52 13.97
C ASN A 245 7.71 16.04 14.27
N ASP A 246 6.68 15.23 14.04
CA ASP A 246 5.30 15.61 14.35
C ASP A 246 5.06 15.63 15.87
N THR A 247 4.17 16.51 16.32
CA THR A 247 3.73 16.61 17.72
C THR A 247 2.52 15.73 18.02
N GLU A 248 1.88 15.18 16.99
CA GLU A 248 0.72 14.30 17.12
C GLU A 248 1.11 12.94 17.70
N PRO A 249 0.25 12.33 18.54
CA PRO A 249 0.48 10.98 19.04
C PRO A 249 0.33 9.95 17.91
N TYR A 250 1.12 8.88 18.00
CA TYR A 250 1.17 7.75 17.07
C TYR A 250 -0.07 6.84 17.23
N THR A 251 -1.23 7.38 16.90
CA THR A 251 -2.50 6.65 16.79
C THR A 251 -2.55 5.90 15.47
N SER A 252 -3.43 4.91 15.33
CA SER A 252 -3.64 4.20 14.05
C SER A 252 -3.95 5.17 12.90
N SER A 253 -4.87 6.11 13.13
CA SER A 253 -5.21 7.15 12.15
C SER A 253 -4.01 8.02 11.75
N PHE A 254 -3.18 8.43 12.71
CA PHE A 254 -1.95 9.17 12.40
C PHE A 254 -1.01 8.34 11.51
N CYS A 255 -0.76 7.08 11.89
CA CYS A 255 0.11 6.17 11.15
C CYS A 255 -0.37 5.95 9.71
N ASP A 256 -1.67 5.68 9.54
CA ASP A 256 -2.28 5.42 8.23
C ASP A 256 -2.25 6.66 7.34
N ASN A 257 -2.51 7.84 7.90
CA ASN A 257 -2.46 9.11 7.16
C ASN A 257 -1.04 9.54 6.79
N LYS A 258 -0.04 9.21 7.62
CA LYS A 258 1.36 9.59 7.38
C LYS A 258 2.08 8.64 6.41
N LEU A 259 1.66 7.39 6.33
CA LEU A 259 2.31 6.35 5.51
C LEU A 259 2.45 6.71 4.01
N PRO A 260 1.46 7.34 3.33
CA PRO A 260 1.61 7.78 1.95
C PRO A 260 2.71 8.83 1.74
N ASP A 261 2.80 9.80 2.66
CA ASP A 261 3.84 10.85 2.61
C ASP A 261 5.24 10.25 2.84
N ILE A 262 5.36 9.35 3.83
CA ILE A 262 6.58 8.59 4.10
C ILE A 262 6.98 7.77 2.86
N THR A 263 6.05 7.02 2.29
CA THR A 263 6.29 6.17 1.12
C THR A 263 6.75 6.99 -0.08
N SER A 264 6.13 8.15 -0.30
CA SER A 264 6.49 9.07 -1.38
C SER A 264 7.92 9.60 -1.21
N ALA A 265 8.29 10.01 0.00
CA ALA A 265 9.64 10.47 0.29
C ALA A 265 10.69 9.37 0.14
N LEU A 266 10.41 8.16 0.64
CA LEU A 266 11.31 7.01 0.50
C LEU A 266 11.52 6.62 -0.98
N LYS A 267 10.48 6.70 -1.82
CA LYS A 267 10.61 6.51 -3.27
C LYS A 267 11.50 7.56 -3.93
N VAL A 268 11.56 8.79 -3.41
CA VAL A 268 12.51 9.80 -3.88
C VAL A 268 13.95 9.46 -3.45
N VAL A 269 14.13 9.02 -2.19
CA VAL A 269 15.45 8.69 -1.63
C VAL A 269 16.09 7.46 -2.30
N PHE A 270 15.29 6.41 -2.48
CA PHE A 270 15.75 5.11 -2.96
C PHE A 270 15.45 4.88 -4.45
N GLY A 271 14.61 5.70 -5.07
CA GLY A 271 14.28 5.60 -6.49
C GLY A 271 13.37 4.42 -6.82
N ARG A 272 13.40 4.00 -8.08
CA ARG A 272 12.53 2.94 -8.63
C ARG A 272 12.86 1.54 -8.10
N GLU A 273 14.03 1.36 -7.50
CA GLU A 273 14.47 0.07 -6.94
C GLU A 273 13.67 -0.31 -5.68
N LEU A 274 13.13 0.68 -4.96
CA LEU A 274 12.25 0.45 -3.82
C LEU A 274 10.86 0.02 -4.31
N LEU A 275 10.61 -1.29 -4.29
CA LEU A 275 9.38 -1.88 -4.78
C LEU A 275 8.21 -1.66 -3.83
N LYS A 276 8.44 -1.83 -2.52
CA LYS A 276 7.40 -1.79 -1.49
C LYS A 276 7.91 -1.22 -0.18
N VAL A 277 7.04 -0.49 0.51
CA VAL A 277 7.21 -0.05 1.89
C VAL A 277 6.08 -0.66 2.71
N GLU A 278 6.41 -1.42 3.74
CA GLU A 278 5.44 -2.01 4.66
C GLU A 278 5.67 -1.50 6.08
N THR A 279 4.59 -1.13 6.77
CA THR A 279 4.67 -0.80 8.19
C THR A 279 4.73 -2.08 9.02
N VAL A 280 5.82 -2.26 9.76
CA VAL A 280 5.97 -3.37 10.72
C VAL A 280 5.38 -2.98 12.07
N SER A 281 5.65 -1.74 12.52
CA SER A 281 5.12 -1.20 13.76
C SER A 281 5.06 0.33 13.68
N CYS A 282 4.03 0.90 14.28
CA CYS A 282 3.88 2.34 14.47
C CYS A 282 3.37 2.56 15.91
N LYS A 283 4.28 2.90 16.82
CA LYS A 283 3.98 3.08 18.25
C LYS A 283 4.59 4.35 18.83
N ASN A 284 5.91 4.39 18.95
CA ASN A 284 6.65 5.60 19.34
C ASN A 284 7.67 6.01 18.27
N GLU A 285 7.86 5.13 17.28
CA GLU A 285 8.72 5.27 16.12
C GLU A 285 8.05 4.45 15.00
N PHE A 286 8.34 4.83 13.76
CA PHE A 286 8.03 4.00 12.61
C PHE A 286 9.09 2.92 12.48
N VAL A 287 8.66 1.66 12.40
CA VAL A 287 9.48 0.53 11.98
C VAL A 287 8.93 0.10 10.62
N LEU A 288 9.69 0.36 9.57
CA LEU A 288 9.29 0.10 8.20
C LEU A 288 10.18 -0.97 7.59
N ARG A 289 9.56 -1.82 6.79
CA ARG A 289 10.25 -2.75 5.92
C ARG A 289 10.30 -2.19 4.51
N LEU A 290 11.51 -2.05 3.99
CA LEU A 290 11.80 -1.62 2.63
C LEU A 290 12.12 -2.87 1.80
N VAL A 291 11.38 -3.09 0.72
CA VAL A 291 11.54 -4.27 -0.15
C VAL A 291 12.13 -3.84 -1.50
N PHE A 292 13.19 -4.52 -1.91
CA PHE A 292 13.93 -4.26 -3.14
C PHE A 292 14.04 -5.53 -3.99
N GLU A 293 14.13 -5.35 -5.31
CA GLU A 293 14.41 -6.45 -6.24
C GLU A 293 15.83 -6.99 -6.06
N ASN A 294 16.79 -6.08 -5.94
CA ASN A 294 18.21 -6.38 -5.87
C ASN A 294 18.80 -5.96 -4.52
N LYS A 295 19.87 -6.64 -4.11
CA LYS A 295 20.66 -6.29 -2.93
C LYS A 295 21.19 -4.87 -3.05
N GLN A 296 20.94 -4.08 -2.01
CA GLN A 296 21.30 -2.67 -1.98
C GLN A 296 22.73 -2.47 -1.48
N HIS A 297 23.50 -1.65 -2.19
CA HIS A 297 24.83 -1.27 -1.74
C HIS A 297 24.75 -0.42 -0.46
N PRO A 298 25.66 -0.60 0.54
CA PRO A 298 25.61 0.14 1.80
C PRO A 298 25.54 1.67 1.65
N ALA A 299 26.14 2.21 0.58
CA ALA A 299 26.07 3.65 0.28
C ALA A 299 24.64 4.14 -0.05
N VAL A 300 23.82 3.29 -0.68
CA VAL A 300 22.41 3.61 -0.97
C VAL A 300 21.60 3.63 0.32
N LEU A 301 21.80 2.63 1.19
CA LEU A 301 21.14 2.53 2.49
C LEU A 301 21.49 3.70 3.42
N ARG A 302 22.70 4.26 3.31
CA ARG A 302 23.13 5.44 4.08
C ARG A 302 22.50 6.76 3.63
N ARG A 303 21.78 6.82 2.51
CA ARG A 303 21.13 8.06 2.05
C ARG A 303 20.16 8.65 3.07
N MET A 304 19.47 7.79 3.82
CA MET A 304 18.61 8.23 4.92
C MET A 304 19.44 8.71 6.12
N SER A 305 20.51 8.00 6.47
CA SER A 305 21.39 8.36 7.59
C SER A 305 22.16 9.66 7.35
N ASN A 306 22.41 10.03 6.09
CA ASN A 306 23.18 11.22 5.72
C ASN A 306 22.37 12.51 5.68
N CYS A 307 21.07 12.48 6.02
CA CYS A 307 20.19 13.65 6.16
C CYS A 307 20.28 14.64 4.99
N GLN A 308 19.37 14.54 4.00
CA GLN A 308 19.48 15.32 2.76
C GLN A 308 19.42 16.85 3.00
N TYR A 309 18.55 17.30 3.92
CA TYR A 309 18.38 18.70 4.27
C TYR A 309 18.23 18.86 5.79
N PRO A 310 19.34 19.05 6.53
CA PRO A 310 19.31 19.23 7.98
C PRO A 310 18.81 20.64 8.36
N GLN A 311 17.93 20.72 9.35
CA GLN A 311 17.48 21.93 10.03
C GLN A 311 17.43 21.69 11.55
N GLY A 312 18.53 22.02 12.25
CA GLY A 312 18.66 21.69 13.67
C GLY A 312 18.67 20.18 13.90
N ASP A 313 17.78 19.67 14.76
CA ASP A 313 17.58 18.22 15.01
C ASP A 313 16.56 17.58 14.06
N VAL A 314 16.21 18.26 12.95
CA VAL A 314 15.24 17.76 11.97
C VAL A 314 15.93 17.50 10.64
N CYS A 315 15.71 16.31 10.10
CA CYS A 315 16.09 15.92 8.75
C CYS A 315 14.87 15.95 7.83
N ILE A 316 14.96 16.78 6.79
CA ILE A 316 13.88 16.93 5.81
C ILE A 316 14.17 16.06 4.60
N PHE A 317 13.22 15.20 4.25
CA PHE A 317 13.18 14.37 3.06
C PHE A 317 11.97 14.78 2.20
N PRO A 318 12.19 15.37 1.02
CA PRO A 318 11.11 15.76 0.13
C PRO A 318 10.25 14.55 -0.29
N PRO A 319 8.93 14.72 -0.51
CA PRO A 319 8.21 15.99 -0.51
C PRO A 319 7.72 16.45 0.87
N LYS A 320 7.44 15.56 1.83
CA LYS A 320 6.74 15.90 3.09
C LYS A 320 7.20 15.13 4.33
N LEU A 321 8.41 14.56 4.32
CA LEU A 321 8.88 13.72 5.43
C LEU A 321 9.90 14.47 6.29
N ASN A 322 9.51 14.84 7.51
CA ASN A 322 10.38 15.45 8.50
C ASN A 322 10.67 14.45 9.62
N VAL A 323 11.94 14.14 9.84
CA VAL A 323 12.40 13.09 10.75
C VAL A 323 13.31 13.70 11.81
N LYS A 324 13.25 13.23 13.06
CA LYS A 324 14.22 13.64 14.09
C LYS A 324 15.58 13.02 13.78
N ALA A 325 16.62 13.84 13.58
CA ALA A 325 17.92 13.38 13.12
C ALA A 325 18.54 12.34 14.08
N THR A 326 18.42 12.59 15.39
CA THR A 326 18.86 11.67 16.46
C THR A 326 18.14 10.32 16.49
N SER A 327 16.96 10.22 15.88
CA SER A 327 16.15 8.98 15.89
C SER A 327 16.46 8.03 14.73
N LEU A 328 17.20 8.48 13.71
CA LEU A 328 17.50 7.69 12.51
C LEU A 328 18.47 6.55 12.84
N LYS A 329 17.96 5.31 12.85
CA LYS A 329 18.79 4.12 13.03
C LYS A 329 19.37 3.68 11.69
N ALA A 330 20.57 3.09 11.71
CA ALA A 330 21.19 2.52 10.52
C ALA A 330 20.28 1.44 9.90
N ILE A 331 20.03 1.55 8.60
CA ILE A 331 19.22 0.58 7.86
C ILE A 331 19.99 -0.74 7.80
N LYS A 332 19.35 -1.82 8.27
CA LYS A 332 19.95 -3.16 8.28
C LYS A 332 19.08 -4.11 7.46
N GLU A 333 19.73 -5.02 6.75
CA GLU A 333 19.03 -6.12 6.09
C GLU A 333 18.33 -6.99 7.13
N GLU A 334 17.09 -7.36 6.85
CA GLU A 334 16.30 -8.20 7.76
C GLU A 334 16.84 -9.64 7.73
N ASN A 335 17.15 -10.19 8.90
CA ASN A 335 17.49 -11.60 8.99
C ASN A 335 16.21 -12.44 9.04
N LEU A 336 15.82 -13.02 7.91
CA LEU A 336 14.61 -13.84 7.82
C LEU A 336 14.66 -15.11 8.68
N CYS A 337 15.84 -15.60 9.09
CA CYS A 337 15.93 -16.70 10.06
C CYS A 337 15.59 -16.28 11.50
N ALA A 338 15.51 -14.98 11.80
CA ALA A 338 15.13 -14.47 13.13
C ALA A 338 13.60 -14.50 13.32
N GLY A 339 13.01 -15.70 13.29
CA GLY A 339 11.58 -15.94 13.51
C GLY A 339 10.76 -16.13 12.23
N ILE A 340 10.95 -15.31 11.20
CA ILE A 340 10.07 -15.30 10.01
C ILE A 340 10.05 -16.65 9.27
N LEU A 341 11.22 -17.15 8.85
CA LEU A 341 11.33 -18.45 8.18
C LEU A 341 11.06 -19.62 9.13
N GLN A 342 11.36 -19.43 10.42
CA GLN A 342 11.10 -20.45 11.43
C GLN A 342 9.60 -20.71 11.57
N GLU A 343 8.80 -19.65 11.69
CA GLU A 343 7.34 -19.71 11.73
C GLU A 343 6.76 -20.23 10.42
N LEU A 344 7.19 -19.67 9.28
CA LEU A 344 6.63 -20.00 7.97
C LEU A 344 6.81 -21.48 7.58
N PHE A 345 7.95 -22.07 7.92
CA PHE A 345 8.28 -23.46 7.60
C PHE A 345 8.09 -24.42 8.77
N ASN A 346 7.59 -23.93 9.91
CA ASN A 346 7.50 -24.68 11.15
C ASN A 346 8.83 -25.38 11.48
N VAL A 347 9.93 -24.62 11.40
CA VAL A 347 11.27 -25.09 11.72
C VAL A 347 11.29 -25.36 13.22
N SER A 348 11.15 -26.63 13.60
CA SER A 348 11.23 -27.02 15.00
C SER A 348 12.69 -27.01 15.44
N ASP A 349 12.95 -26.49 16.64
CA ASP A 349 14.27 -26.54 17.27
C ASP A 349 14.80 -27.96 17.45
N ALA A 350 13.96 -28.99 17.28
CA ALA A 350 14.36 -30.38 17.39
C ALA A 350 15.03 -30.93 16.13
N SER A 351 14.59 -30.57 14.92
CA SER A 351 14.95 -31.32 13.69
C SER A 351 15.64 -30.52 12.60
N SER A 352 15.52 -29.19 12.61
CA SER A 352 16.08 -28.33 11.57
C SER A 352 16.56 -27.01 12.14
N GLU A 353 17.50 -26.36 11.45
CA GLU A 353 18.01 -25.04 11.79
C GLU A 353 18.06 -24.14 10.57
N CYS A 354 17.78 -22.86 10.78
CA CYS A 354 17.83 -21.83 9.74
C CYS A 354 19.13 -21.05 9.87
N THR A 355 19.93 -21.02 8.81
CA THR A 355 21.14 -20.22 8.71
C THR A 355 21.05 -19.26 7.54
N LYS A 356 21.71 -18.11 7.68
CA LYS A 356 21.93 -17.16 6.58
C LYS A 356 23.41 -17.21 6.23
N GLU A 357 23.70 -17.57 4.98
CA GLU A 357 25.05 -17.60 4.41
C GLU A 357 25.10 -16.59 3.27
N GLU A 358 25.80 -15.48 3.50
CA GLU A 358 25.80 -14.32 2.60
C GLU A 358 24.39 -13.82 2.26
N ASP A 359 23.92 -14.10 1.05
CA ASP A 359 22.60 -13.72 0.52
C ASP A 359 21.60 -14.88 0.49
N ASN A 360 22.03 -16.09 0.81
CA ASN A 360 21.18 -17.27 0.77
C ASN A 360 20.74 -17.67 2.17
N TYR A 361 19.53 -18.19 2.26
CA TYR A 361 18.96 -18.76 3.47
C TYR A 361 18.89 -20.27 3.31
N THR A 362 19.29 -20.98 4.36
CA THR A 362 19.41 -22.44 4.37
C THR A 362 18.66 -22.97 5.59
N ILE A 363 17.68 -23.85 5.36
CA ILE A 363 17.02 -24.61 6.43
C ILE A 363 17.53 -26.04 6.37
N ARG A 364 18.55 -26.35 7.17
CA ARG A 364 19.25 -27.65 7.17
C ARG A 364 18.86 -28.53 8.35
N CYS A 365 19.16 -29.81 8.25
CA CYS A 365 18.91 -30.77 9.34
C CYS A 365 19.93 -30.58 10.46
N LYS A 366 19.45 -30.64 11.71
CA LYS A 366 20.33 -30.66 12.88
C LYS A 366 21.01 -32.02 13.02
N GLU A 367 22.07 -32.06 13.82
CA GLU A 367 22.76 -33.31 14.17
C GLU A 367 21.77 -34.35 14.74
N GLY A 368 21.92 -35.62 14.32
CA GLY A 368 20.96 -36.68 14.65
C GLY A 368 19.79 -36.84 13.66
N PHE A 369 19.71 -35.97 12.63
CA PHE A 369 18.75 -36.09 11.54
C PHE A 369 19.45 -36.24 10.18
N THR A 370 18.88 -37.05 9.30
CA THR A 370 19.34 -37.21 7.91
C THR A 370 18.45 -36.43 6.94
N ALA A 371 19.07 -35.79 5.97
CA ALA A 371 18.37 -35.18 4.85
C ALA A 371 17.96 -36.24 3.83
N TYR A 372 16.70 -36.23 3.38
CA TYR A 372 16.20 -37.15 2.35
C TYR A 372 15.66 -36.46 1.10
N GLY A 373 15.70 -35.13 1.07
CA GLY A 373 15.33 -34.33 -0.10
C GLY A 373 15.69 -32.85 0.11
N GLU A 374 15.73 -32.11 -0.99
CA GLU A 374 16.11 -30.70 -1.05
C GLU A 374 15.16 -29.95 -1.98
N VAL A 375 14.78 -28.73 -1.59
CA VAL A 375 14.06 -27.80 -2.46
C VAL A 375 14.78 -26.46 -2.46
N LYS A 376 15.07 -25.96 -3.67
CA LYS A 376 15.58 -24.60 -3.90
C LYS A 376 14.44 -23.73 -4.40
N SER A 377 14.31 -22.54 -3.83
CA SER A 377 13.21 -21.61 -4.09
C SER A 377 13.72 -20.16 -3.99
N GLY A 378 14.26 -19.66 -5.10
CA GLY A 378 15.01 -18.39 -5.11
C GLY A 378 16.25 -18.49 -4.23
N ARG A 379 16.43 -17.53 -3.33
CA ARG A 379 17.54 -17.48 -2.36
C ARG A 379 17.38 -18.42 -1.15
N LEU A 380 16.32 -19.23 -1.11
CA LEU A 380 16.07 -20.18 -0.02
C LEU A 380 16.34 -21.62 -0.45
N THR A 381 17.18 -22.32 0.30
CA THR A 381 17.38 -23.77 0.19
C THR A 381 16.87 -24.46 1.45
N ARG A 382 16.07 -25.51 1.29
CA ARG A 382 15.49 -26.24 2.43
C ARG A 382 15.65 -27.74 2.25
N TRP A 383 16.12 -28.40 3.29
CA TRP A 383 16.23 -29.85 3.36
C TRP A 383 15.05 -30.43 4.15
N PHE A 384 14.63 -31.63 3.75
CA PHE A 384 13.67 -32.42 4.52
C PHE A 384 14.41 -33.39 5.43
N CYS A 385 14.10 -33.32 6.72
CA CYS A 385 14.82 -34.06 7.76
C CYS A 385 14.01 -35.24 8.30
N LYS A 386 14.67 -36.36 8.51
CA LYS A 386 14.14 -37.55 9.21
C LYS A 386 15.11 -37.97 10.32
N GLU A 387 14.61 -38.52 11.42
CA GLU A 387 15.48 -39.04 12.48
C GLU A 387 16.39 -40.14 11.92
N SER A 388 17.67 -40.12 12.30
CA SER A 388 18.65 -41.09 11.81
C SER A 388 18.41 -42.52 12.34
N ASN A 389 17.54 -42.71 13.36
CA ASN A 389 17.32 -43.98 14.05
C ASN A 389 15.90 -44.56 13.90
N ALA A 390 15.16 -44.22 12.84
CA ALA A 390 13.92 -44.93 12.55
C ALA A 390 14.25 -46.38 12.12
N PRO A 391 13.74 -47.42 12.80
CA PRO A 391 14.00 -48.80 12.40
C PRO A 391 13.48 -49.03 10.99
N GLU A 392 14.35 -49.54 10.10
CA GLU A 392 13.98 -50.04 8.79
C GLU A 392 12.95 -51.17 8.98
N THR A 393 11.66 -50.82 8.91
CA THR A 393 10.65 -51.83 8.59
C THR A 393 10.80 -52.11 7.11
N VAL A 394 11.64 -53.10 6.84
CA VAL A 394 11.79 -53.73 5.52
C VAL A 394 10.41 -54.21 5.08
N SER A 395 9.77 -53.45 4.19
CA SER A 395 8.77 -54.01 3.30
C SER A 395 9.52 -54.37 2.02
N PRO A 396 9.58 -55.67 1.65
CA PRO A 396 10.35 -56.08 0.50
C PRO A 396 9.50 -55.83 -0.74
N GLU A 397 9.87 -54.84 -1.56
CA GLU A 397 9.68 -54.98 -3.00
C GLU A 397 10.69 -54.12 -3.76
N ALA A 398 11.29 -54.79 -4.75
CA ALA A 398 12.52 -54.43 -5.41
C ALA A 398 12.43 -53.16 -6.26
N GLY A 399 13.51 -52.37 -6.21
CA GLY A 399 14.29 -52.09 -7.42
C GLY A 399 13.80 -50.98 -8.36
N SER A 400 14.22 -49.75 -8.09
CA SER A 400 15.03 -48.98 -9.05
C SER A 400 15.54 -47.70 -8.37
N ARG A 401 16.85 -47.58 -8.30
CA ARG A 401 17.57 -46.44 -7.74
C ARG A 401 17.56 -45.31 -8.78
N GLU A 402 16.54 -44.47 -8.75
CA GLU A 402 16.60 -43.17 -9.42
C GLU A 402 16.99 -42.11 -8.38
N THR A 403 18.26 -41.72 -8.43
CA THR A 403 18.71 -40.41 -7.96
C THR A 403 17.98 -39.34 -8.76
N THR A 404 16.83 -38.88 -8.27
CA THR A 404 16.16 -37.68 -8.79
C THR A 404 16.99 -36.46 -8.43
N THR A 405 17.90 -36.11 -9.32
CA THR A 405 18.45 -34.76 -9.41
C THR A 405 17.28 -33.84 -9.77
N LEU A 406 16.82 -33.06 -8.80
CA LEU A 406 15.70 -32.12 -8.93
C LEU A 406 16.19 -30.83 -9.63
N ASN A 407 16.63 -30.98 -10.88
CA ASN A 407 17.07 -29.89 -11.75
C ASN A 407 16.09 -29.66 -12.93
N ASN A 408 14.84 -30.14 -12.84
CA ASN A 408 13.82 -29.88 -13.85
C ASN A 408 12.80 -28.84 -13.35
N PRO A 409 12.75 -27.61 -13.93
CA PRO A 409 11.79 -26.56 -13.56
C PRO A 409 10.31 -26.94 -13.78
N GLU A 410 10.03 -28.09 -14.39
CA GLU A 410 8.67 -28.62 -14.57
C GLU A 410 8.21 -29.59 -13.47
N ASP A 411 9.01 -29.88 -12.42
CA ASP A 411 8.56 -30.81 -11.37
C ASP A 411 7.47 -30.18 -10.47
N PRO A 412 6.23 -30.71 -10.47
CA PRO A 412 5.11 -30.18 -9.68
C PRO A 412 5.32 -30.34 -8.16
N CYS A 413 6.31 -31.13 -7.73
CA CYS A 413 6.70 -31.20 -6.32
C CYS A 413 7.56 -30.01 -5.85
N ILE A 414 8.11 -29.21 -6.76
CA ILE A 414 8.83 -27.97 -6.43
C ILE A 414 7.91 -26.99 -5.70
N SER A 415 6.61 -26.95 -6.03
CA SER A 415 5.63 -26.09 -5.34
C SER A 415 5.22 -26.58 -3.95
N ILE A 416 5.87 -27.63 -3.44
CA ILE A 416 5.64 -28.25 -2.11
C ILE A 416 4.13 -28.37 -1.83
N PRO A 417 3.39 -29.10 -2.68
CA PRO A 417 1.94 -29.10 -2.57
C PRO A 417 1.44 -29.83 -1.32
N CYS A 418 2.25 -30.72 -0.71
CA CYS A 418 1.85 -31.51 0.46
C CYS A 418 2.06 -30.75 1.79
N PHE A 419 1.00 -30.68 2.60
CA PHE A 419 0.98 -30.14 3.96
C PHE A 419 1.53 -31.15 4.98
N ASN A 420 1.74 -30.69 6.22
CA ASN A 420 2.10 -31.52 7.38
C ASN A 420 3.22 -32.55 7.14
N ASN A 421 4.27 -32.12 6.43
CA ASN A 421 5.44 -32.95 6.08
C ASN A 421 5.08 -34.22 5.28
N GLY A 422 3.98 -34.21 4.52
CA GLY A 422 3.66 -35.24 3.55
C GLY A 422 4.71 -35.32 2.44
N LEU A 423 4.98 -36.53 1.95
CA LEU A 423 5.95 -36.79 0.89
C LEU A 423 5.29 -36.51 -0.46
N CYS A 424 5.87 -35.61 -1.25
CA CYS A 424 5.40 -35.33 -2.60
C CYS A 424 6.06 -36.28 -3.60
N LYS A 425 5.25 -36.86 -4.50
CA LYS A 425 5.70 -37.64 -5.65
C LYS A 425 5.16 -37.04 -6.94
N LYS A 426 5.96 -37.04 -7.99
CA LYS A 426 5.51 -36.65 -9.33
C LYS A 426 4.48 -37.66 -9.84
N GLY A 427 3.28 -37.18 -10.14
CA GLY A 427 2.17 -37.94 -10.69
C GLY A 427 2.13 -37.91 -12.22
N PRO A 428 1.22 -38.68 -12.85
CA PRO A 428 1.04 -38.70 -14.30
C PRO A 428 0.70 -37.32 -14.86
N LYS A 429 1.11 -37.01 -16.10
CA LYS A 429 0.79 -35.73 -16.79
C LYS A 429 1.24 -34.46 -16.05
N ASN A 430 2.42 -34.51 -15.41
CA ASN A 430 2.99 -33.38 -14.67
C ASN A 430 2.13 -32.90 -13.49
N THR A 431 1.35 -33.81 -12.90
CA THR A 431 0.61 -33.59 -11.65
C THR A 431 1.44 -34.04 -10.44
N TYR A 432 0.97 -33.81 -9.22
CA TYR A 432 1.63 -34.29 -8.00
C TYR A 432 0.72 -35.25 -7.22
N MET A 433 1.31 -36.08 -6.36
CA MET A 433 0.60 -36.92 -5.41
C MET A 433 1.26 -36.80 -4.03
N CYS A 434 0.43 -36.69 -2.99
CA CYS A 434 0.92 -36.56 -1.61
C CYS A 434 0.72 -37.85 -0.82
N GLU A 435 1.80 -38.36 -0.26
CA GLU A 435 1.77 -39.44 0.72
C GLU A 435 1.80 -38.86 2.13
N CYS A 436 0.69 -39.02 2.85
CA CYS A 436 0.52 -38.39 4.16
C CYS A 436 1.19 -39.19 5.27
N LYS A 437 1.85 -38.46 6.18
CA LYS A 437 2.36 -39.05 7.41
C LYS A 437 1.21 -39.52 8.31
N GLN A 438 1.51 -40.49 9.16
CA GLN A 438 0.55 -41.05 10.11
C GLN A 438 -0.08 -39.94 10.98
N GLY A 439 -1.40 -39.96 11.12
CA GLY A 439 -2.14 -38.92 11.82
C GLY A 439 -2.55 -37.73 10.95
N PHE A 440 -2.28 -37.76 9.64
CA PHE A 440 -2.74 -36.78 8.67
C PHE A 440 -3.43 -37.45 7.48
N SER A 441 -4.34 -36.75 6.81
CA SER A 441 -5.12 -37.22 5.67
C SER A 441 -5.54 -36.06 4.76
N GLY A 442 -6.17 -36.38 3.62
CA GLY A 442 -6.53 -35.41 2.58
C GLY A 442 -5.61 -35.52 1.37
N GLU A 443 -6.05 -34.99 0.25
CA GLU A 443 -5.32 -35.03 -1.03
C GLU A 443 -3.93 -34.37 -0.93
N ARG A 444 -3.80 -33.42 0.00
CA ARG A 444 -2.55 -32.71 0.26
C ARG A 444 -2.09 -32.88 1.71
N CYS A 445 -2.63 -33.86 2.45
CA CYS A 445 -2.31 -34.09 3.86
C CYS A 445 -2.69 -32.91 4.79
N GLU A 446 -3.69 -32.12 4.40
CA GLU A 446 -4.11 -30.91 5.10
C GLU A 446 -4.97 -31.17 6.34
N ARG A 447 -5.48 -32.40 6.53
CA ARG A 447 -6.37 -32.76 7.63
C ARG A 447 -5.64 -33.57 8.68
N ASN A 448 -5.82 -33.24 9.95
CA ASN A 448 -5.36 -34.09 11.04
C ASN A 448 -6.30 -35.30 11.17
N ALA A 449 -5.80 -36.48 10.81
CA ALA A 449 -6.43 -37.76 11.08
C ALA A 449 -6.09 -38.23 12.51
N GLY A 450 -6.23 -37.32 13.49
CA GLY A 450 -6.18 -37.70 14.89
C GLY A 450 -7.36 -38.59 15.21
N LYS A 451 -7.09 -39.78 15.76
CA LYS A 451 -8.09 -40.66 16.37
C LYS A 451 -9.07 -39.81 17.19
N LYS A 452 -10.38 -40.05 17.05
CA LYS A 452 -11.37 -39.63 18.06
C LYS A 452 -10.72 -39.86 19.43
N LEU A 453 -10.50 -38.80 20.20
CA LEU A 453 -10.16 -38.97 21.61
C LEU A 453 -11.29 -39.81 22.19
N GLU A 454 -10.95 -41.06 22.52
CA GLU A 454 -11.88 -41.94 23.19
C GLU A 454 -12.35 -41.29 24.50
N ALA A 455 -13.62 -41.54 24.78
CA ALA A 455 -14.46 -41.23 25.92
C ALA A 455 -13.86 -41.37 27.35
N GLN A 456 -12.55 -41.45 27.56
CA GLN A 456 -11.95 -41.73 28.87
C GLN A 456 -11.77 -40.49 29.76
N VAL A 457 -11.69 -39.27 29.21
CA VAL A 457 -11.52 -38.05 30.03
C VAL A 457 -12.86 -37.61 30.67
N VAL A 458 -13.99 -37.79 29.96
CA VAL A 458 -15.32 -37.45 30.49
C VAL A 458 -15.68 -38.36 31.66
N ALA A 459 -15.35 -39.66 31.59
CA ALA A 459 -15.62 -40.63 32.65
C ALA A 459 -14.88 -40.27 33.96
N VAL A 460 -13.59 -39.91 33.89
CA VAL A 460 -12.79 -39.53 35.06
C VAL A 460 -13.29 -38.23 35.69
N ILE A 461 -13.67 -37.24 34.89
CA ILE A 461 -14.23 -35.97 35.38
C ILE A 461 -15.60 -36.21 36.03
N THR A 462 -16.48 -37.03 35.44
CA THR A 462 -17.77 -37.37 36.05
C THR A 462 -17.61 -38.17 37.35
N PHE A 463 -16.59 -39.03 37.46
CA PHE A 463 -16.33 -39.82 38.67
C PHE A 463 -15.78 -38.95 39.81
N LEU A 464 -14.89 -38.00 39.51
CA LEU A 464 -14.35 -37.05 40.49
C LEU A 464 -15.39 -36.05 40.99
N ILE A 465 -16.26 -35.55 40.11
CA ILE A 465 -17.37 -34.67 40.49
C ILE A 465 -18.41 -35.44 41.32
N GLY A 466 -18.69 -36.71 40.96
CA GLY A 466 -19.55 -37.61 41.74
C GLY A 466 -19.02 -37.92 43.14
N MET A 467 -17.70 -38.14 43.28
CA MET A 467 -17.04 -38.30 44.59
C MET A 467 -17.09 -37.03 45.44
N GLN A 468 -16.89 -35.84 44.86
CA GLN A 468 -17.00 -34.58 45.61
C GLN A 468 -18.43 -34.29 46.08
N LEU A 469 -19.44 -34.55 45.26
CA LEU A 469 -20.84 -34.34 45.63
C LEU A 469 -21.31 -35.31 46.72
N SER A 470 -20.84 -36.56 46.72
CA SER A 470 -21.16 -37.56 47.76
C SER A 470 -20.46 -37.27 49.10
N LEU A 471 -19.21 -36.79 49.07
CA LEU A 471 -18.51 -36.29 50.27
C LEU A 471 -19.19 -35.07 50.88
N ARG A 472 -19.75 -34.17 50.06
CA ARG A 472 -20.47 -32.97 50.52
C ARG A 472 -21.81 -33.31 51.21
N TRP A 473 -22.49 -34.37 50.76
CA TRP A 473 -23.70 -34.88 51.41
C TRP A 473 -23.43 -35.60 52.73
N MET A 474 -22.30 -36.32 52.86
CA MET A 474 -21.96 -37.02 54.10
C MET A 474 -21.46 -36.10 55.22
N PHE A 475 -20.89 -34.94 54.89
CA PHE A 475 -20.30 -34.02 55.89
C PHE A 475 -21.14 -32.76 56.18
N GLY A 476 -22.34 -32.63 55.60
CA GLY A 476 -23.33 -31.62 56.04
C GLY A 476 -22.83 -30.18 56.08
N LEU A 477 -21.94 -29.78 55.18
CA LEU A 477 -21.49 -28.40 55.03
C LEU A 477 -22.25 -27.78 53.86
N ALA A 478 -23.27 -26.99 54.20
CA ALA A 478 -24.01 -26.13 53.26
C ALA A 478 -23.06 -25.13 52.57
#